data_AF-A0A961CEE3-F1
#
_entry.id   AF-A0A961CEE3-F1
#
_cell.length_a   1.000
_cell.length_b   1.000
_cell.length_c   1.000
_cell.angle_alpha   90.00
_cell.angle_beta   90.00
_cell.angle_gamma   90.00
#
_symmetry.space_group_name_H-M   'P 1'
#
loop_
_entity.id
_entity.type
_entity.pdbx_description
1 polymer ?
#
loop_
_entity_poly.entity_id
_entity_poly.type
_entity_poly.pdbx_seq_one_letter_code
_entity_poly.pdbx_strand_id
1 'polypeptide(L)' 'MRVGFGLGTHTGAAADPQAFGALCDDLDRLGFDSLWLSERVNGSAPDPLVAMSYVAGRTAHLKFGTSVLVLPGRNPVL' A
#
# COMPACT_ATOMS: atom_id res chain seq x y z
N MET A 1 -16.12 13.60 7.61
CA MET A 1 -15.42 12.41 8.13
C MET A 1 -14.67 11.75 6.97
N ARG A 2 -13.43 11.28 7.15
CA ARG A 2 -12.61 10.63 6.12
C ARG A 2 -12.26 9.23 6.59
N VAL A 3 -12.30 8.24 5.69
CA VAL A 3 -12.06 6.83 6.03
C VAL A 3 -10.90 6.30 5.21
N GLY A 4 -9.88 5.78 5.89
CA GLY A 4 -8.73 5.13 5.27
C GLY A 4 -8.75 3.61 5.45
N PHE A 5 -8.09 2.89 4.54
CA PHE A 5 -7.93 1.45 4.59
C PHE A 5 -6.47 1.10 4.89
N GLY A 6 -6.23 0.30 5.93
CA GLY A 6 -4.90 -0.16 6.31
C GLY A 6 -4.75 -1.66 6.09
N LEU A 7 -3.73 -2.08 5.34
CA LEU A 7 -3.48 -3.50 5.06
C LEU A 7 -2.90 -4.28 6.25
N GLY A 8 -2.39 -3.56 7.27
CA GLY A 8 -1.76 -4.17 8.45
C GLY A 8 -0.61 -5.11 8.07
N THR A 9 -0.33 -6.09 8.92
CA THR A 9 0.76 -7.07 8.76
C THR A 9 0.36 -8.35 8.02
N HIS A 10 -0.93 -8.48 7.67
CA HIS A 10 -1.52 -9.63 6.99
C HIS A 10 -1.78 -9.33 5.52
N THR A 11 -0.71 -9.02 4.78
CA THR A 11 -0.72 -8.63 3.36
C THR A 11 -0.77 -9.83 2.40
N GLY A 12 -1.15 -11.03 2.84
CA GLY A 12 -1.11 -12.24 2.00
C GLY A 12 -1.93 -12.12 0.71
N ALA A 13 -3.08 -11.45 0.77
CA ALA A 13 -3.89 -11.13 -0.41
C ALA A 13 -3.29 -10.00 -1.27
N ALA A 14 -2.51 -9.09 -0.68
CA ALA A 14 -1.80 -8.03 -1.42
C ALA A 14 -0.51 -8.54 -2.09
N ALA A 15 -0.05 -9.75 -1.76
CA ALA A 15 1.07 -10.39 -2.44
C ALA A 15 0.68 -10.90 -3.86
N ASP A 16 -0.61 -11.07 -4.13
CA ASP A 16 -1.11 -11.28 -5.49
C ASP A 16 -1.31 -9.91 -6.19
N PRO A 17 -0.56 -9.62 -7.26
CA PRO A 17 -0.69 -8.35 -7.99
C PRO A 17 -2.09 -8.08 -8.52
N GLN A 18 -2.84 -9.13 -8.91
CA GLN A 18 -4.17 -8.95 -9.48
C GLN A 18 -5.19 -8.57 -8.40
N ALA A 19 -5.18 -9.29 -7.26
CA ALA A 19 -6.00 -8.93 -6.10
C ALA A 19 -5.64 -7.53 -5.55
N PHE A 20 -4.35 -7.18 -5.51
CA PHE A 20 -3.93 -5.84 -5.07
C PHE A 20 -4.42 -4.75 -6.03
N GLY A 21 -4.34 -4.98 -7.34
CA GLY A 21 -4.89 -4.06 -8.34
C GLY A 21 -6.39 -3.85 -8.20
N ALA A 22 -7.16 -4.93 -8.03
CA ALA A 22 -8.60 -4.86 -7.82
C ALA A 22 -8.96 -4.09 -6.54
N LEU A 23 -8.21 -4.31 -5.45
CA LEU A 23 -8.38 -3.55 -4.21
C LEU A 23 -8.17 -2.05 -4.43
N CYS A 24 -7.11 -1.66 -5.15
CA CYS A 24 -6.83 -0.25 -5.43
C CYS A 24 -7.97 0.39 -6.25
N ASP A 25 -8.43 -0.31 -7.29
CA ASP A 25 -9.53 0.16 -8.14
C ASP A 25 -10.82 0.34 -7.34
N ASP A 26 -11.14 -0.62 -6.46
CA ASP A 26 -12.33 -0.56 -5.62
C ASP A 26 -12.25 0.55 -4.57
N LEU A 27 -11.09 0.75 -3.93
CA LEU A 27 -10.91 1.82 -2.95
C LEU A 27 -11.08 3.21 -3.59
N ASP A 28 -10.48 3.43 -4.77
CA ASP A 28 -10.61 4.68 -5.50
C ASP A 28 -12.06 4.91 -5.97
N ARG A 29 -12.69 3.87 -6.55
CA ARG A 29 -14.10 3.92 -7.02
C ARG A 29 -15.10 4.14 -5.89
N LEU A 30 -14.87 3.55 -4.71
CA LEU A 30 -15.76 3.69 -3.55
C LEU A 30 -15.53 4.99 -2.78
N GLY A 31 -14.54 5.80 -3.16
CA GLY A 31 -14.26 7.09 -2.54
C GLY A 31 -13.58 6.97 -1.17
N PHE A 32 -12.79 5.92 -0.95
CA PHE A 32 -11.92 5.87 0.23
C PHE A 32 -10.88 6.98 0.17
N ASP A 33 -10.51 7.46 1.34
CA ASP A 33 -9.62 8.61 1.43
C ASP A 33 -8.15 8.25 1.20
N SER A 34 -7.73 7.10 1.72
CA SER A 34 -6.32 6.72 1.75
C SER A 34 -6.10 5.22 1.94
N LEU A 35 -5.04 4.69 1.32
CA LEU A 35 -4.51 3.34 1.51
C LEU A 35 -3.18 3.38 2.27
N TRP A 36 -3.04 2.58 3.33
CA TRP A 36 -1.82 2.52 4.13
C TRP A 36 -1.16 1.14 4.10
N LEU A 37 0.11 1.13 3.68
CA LEU A 37 0.93 -0.06 3.46
C LEU A 37 1.88 -0.28 4.64
N SER A 38 1.98 -1.51 5.14
CA SER A 38 2.93 -1.83 6.21
C SER A 38 4.13 -2.57 5.63
N GLU A 39 5.33 -2.15 6.01
CA GLU A 39 6.54 -2.88 5.64
C GLU A 39 6.65 -4.21 6.40
N ARG A 40 7.08 -5.26 5.70
CA ARG A 40 7.47 -6.55 6.30
C ARG A 40 8.90 -6.88 5.90
N VAL A 41 9.78 -6.94 6.89
CA VAL A 41 11.17 -7.39 6.70
C VAL A 41 11.23 -8.91 6.49
N ASN A 42 10.32 -9.65 7.13
CA ASN A 42 10.31 -11.12 7.09
C ASN A 42 8.97 -11.61 6.54
N GLY A 43 8.96 -12.42 5.47
CA GLY A 43 7.76 -13.03 4.87
C GLY A 43 7.25 -12.30 3.61
N SER A 44 6.20 -12.85 2.98
CA SER A 44 5.70 -12.35 1.69
C SER A 44 4.83 -11.10 1.85
N ALA A 45 5.31 -9.98 1.33
CA ALA A 45 4.58 -8.72 1.22
C ALA A 45 5.16 -7.90 0.04
N PRO A 46 4.35 -7.04 -0.61
CA PRO A 46 4.87 -6.07 -1.56
C PRO A 46 5.89 -5.14 -0.89
N ASP A 47 6.99 -4.81 -1.57
CA ASP A 47 7.83 -3.70 -1.11
C ASP A 47 6.99 -2.42 -1.09
N PRO A 48 6.98 -1.66 0.02
CA PRO A 48 6.09 -0.53 0.19
C PRO A 48 6.34 0.59 -0.84
N LEU A 49 7.58 0.82 -1.28
CA LEU A 49 7.87 1.85 -2.28
C LEU A 49 7.34 1.41 -3.65
N VAL A 50 7.58 0.15 -4.02
CA VAL A 50 7.05 -0.42 -5.27
C VAL A 50 5.52 -0.40 -5.26
N ALA A 51 4.89 -0.83 -4.17
CA ALA A 51 3.43 -0.81 -4.03
C ALA A 51 2.86 0.62 -4.11
N MET A 52 3.52 1.61 -3.51
CA MET A 52 3.09 3.01 -3.65
C MET A 52 3.20 3.51 -5.09
N SER A 53 4.29 3.17 -5.80
CA SER A 53 4.44 3.55 -7.22
C SER A 53 3.34 2.93 -8.09
N TYR A 54 2.94 1.69 -7.79
CA TYR A 54 1.84 1.01 -8.46
C TYR A 54 0.50 1.70 -8.21
N VAL A 55 0.18 2.03 -6.95
CA VAL A 55 -1.06 2.77 -6.58
C VAL A 55 -1.09 4.13 -7.28
N ALA A 56 0.04 4.85 -7.30
CA ALA A 56 0.17 6.15 -7.93
C ALA A 56 -0.14 6.13 -9.44
N GLY A 57 0.28 5.07 -10.14
CA GLY A 57 0.02 4.91 -11.58
C GLY A 57 -1.38 4.38 -11.90
N ARG A 58 -2.09 3.82 -10.91
CA ARG A 58 -3.37 3.13 -11.11
C ARG A 58 -4.59 3.92 -10.65
N THR A 59 -4.42 4.81 -9.68
CA THR A 59 -5.53 5.56 -9.05
C THR A 59 -5.43 7.07 -9.31
N ALA A 60 -6.57 7.76 -9.33
CA ALA A 60 -6.63 9.19 -9.64
C ALA A 60 -6.79 10.08 -8.40
N HIS A 61 -7.41 9.56 -7.33
CA HIS A 61 -7.77 10.35 -6.15
C HIS A 61 -7.35 9.71 -4.82
N LEU A 62 -7.15 8.40 -4.81
CA LEU A 62 -6.74 7.65 -3.62
C LEU A 62 -5.37 8.12 -3.10
N LYS A 63 -5.33 8.59 -1.85
CA LYS A 63 -4.06 8.89 -1.17
C LYS A 63 -3.40 7.60 -0.73
N PHE A 64 -2.09 7.60 -0.60
CA PHE A 64 -1.37 6.42 -0.12
C PHE A 64 -0.14 6.81 0.68
N GLY A 65 0.31 5.87 1.51
CA GLY A 65 1.50 6.03 2.32
C GLY A 65 1.89 4.75 3.03
N THR A 66 3.02 4.80 3.70
CA THR A 66 3.43 3.73 4.62
C THR A 66 2.82 3.97 5.99
N SER A 67 2.13 2.97 6.56
CA SER A 67 1.78 2.96 7.98
C SER A 67 3.04 2.99 8.84
N VAL A 68 4.04 2.19 8.44
CA VAL A 68 5.38 2.10 9.01
C VAL A 68 6.35 1.79 7.89
N LEU A 69 7.43 2.55 7.79
CA LEU A 69 8.62 2.23 7.01
C LEU A 69 9.76 1.91 7.99
N VAL A 70 10.38 0.75 7.84
CA VAL A 70 11.48 0.32 8.70
C VAL A 70 12.78 0.94 8.16
N LEU A 71 13.17 2.07 8.77
CA LEU A 71 14.39 2.79 8.38
C LEU A 71 15.70 2.04 8.68
N PRO A 72 15.86 1.33 9.82
CA PRO A 72 17.06 0.55 10.06
C PRO A 72 17.22 -0.53 8.98
N GLY A 73 18.31 -0.44 8.20
CA GLY A 73 18.60 -1.34 7.08
C GLY A 73 18.30 -0.76 5.70
N ARG A 74 17.70 0.43 5.59
CA ARG A 74 17.55 1.21 4.35
C ARG A 74 18.47 2.43 4.35
N ASN A 75 18.91 2.87 3.17
CA ASN A 75 19.62 4.15 3.05
C ASN A 75 18.59 5.29 3.11
N PRO A 76 18.66 6.21 4.08
CA PRO A 76 17.66 7.26 4.26
C PRO A 76 17.64 8.33 3.15
N VAL A 77 18.60 8.29 2.22
CA VAL A 77 18.69 9.18 1.06
C VAL A 77 17.97 8.60 -0.18
N LEU A 78 17.75 7.28 -0.21
CA LEU A 78 17.04 6.59 -1.30
C LEU A 78 15.53 6.53 -1.02
#